data_AF-A0A645JGY1-F1
#
_entry.id   AF-A0A645JGY1-F1
#
_cell.length_a   1.000
_cell.length_b   1.000
_cell.length_c   1.000
_cell.angle_alpha   90.00
_cell.angle_beta   90.00
_cell.angle_gamma   90.00
#
_symmetry.space_group_name_H-M   'P 1'
#
loop_
_entity.id
_entity.type
_entity.pdbx_description
1 polymer ?
#
loop_
_entity_poly.entity_id
_entity_poly.type
_entity_poly.pdbx_seq_one_letter_code
_entity_poly.pdbx_strand_id
1 'polypeptide(L)'
;MLEVSQYEDGHLLKVAYGTSKKVNQLMAGEFAICKMANPLAYQLAGLALDTKFDLRTVVEIPWDELFFAVPPRPEHGQHPKLGVLHPSLVKVVASALRAISK
;
A
#
# COMPACT_ATOMS: atom_id res chain seq x y z
N MET A 1 -8.90 0.34 -4.66
CA MET A 1 -9.32 -0.44 -5.84
C MET A 1 -8.04 -1.06 -6.37
N LEU A 2 -7.86 -2.37 -6.19
CA LEU A 2 -6.75 -3.10 -6.82
C LEU A 2 -7.24 -3.47 -8.23
N GLU A 3 -6.64 -2.88 -9.25
CA GLU A 3 -6.91 -3.21 -10.65
C GLU A 3 -5.77 -4.11 -11.11
N VAL A 4 -6.12 -5.30 -11.58
CA VAL A 4 -5.18 -6.28 -12.12
C VAL A 4 -5.45 -6.37 -13.60
N SER A 5 -4.44 -6.05 -14.41
CA SER A 5 -4.50 -6.16 -15.87
C SER A 5 -3.62 -7.32 -16.32
N GLN A 6 -4.15 -8.18 -17.20
CA GLN A 6 -3.42 -9.31 -17.76
C GLN A 6 -2.89 -8.92 -19.14
N TYR A 7 -1.58 -9.09 -19.36
CA TYR A 7 -0.88 -8.84 -20.62
C TYR A 7 -0.26 -10.15 -21.12
N GLU A 8 0.13 -10.21 -22.40
CA GLU A 8 0.70 -11.43 -23.02
C GLU A 8 1.94 -11.98 -22.27
N ASP A 9 2.66 -11.11 -21.55
CA ASP A 9 3.87 -11.45 -20.77
C ASP A 9 3.64 -11.68 -19.26
N GLY A 10 2.39 -11.64 -18.77
CA GLY A 10 2.06 -11.88 -17.35
C GLY A 10 1.02 -10.91 -16.76
N HIS A 11 0.99 -10.80 -15.43
CA HIS A 11 0.11 -9.87 -14.72
C HIS A 11 0.85 -8.58 -14.35
N LEU A 12 0.24 -7.43 -14.60
CA LEU A 12 0.71 -6.15 -14.07
C LEU A 12 -0.15 -5.71 -12.89
N LEU A 13 0.50 -5.14 -11.89
CA LEU A 13 -0.13 -4.57 -10.70
C LEU A 13 0.14 -3.08 -10.60
N LYS A 14 -0.93 -2.33 -10.31
CA LYS A 14 -0.84 -0.92 -9.91
C LYS A 14 -0.48 -0.83 -8.43
N VAL A 15 0.67 -0.23 -8.13
CA VAL A 15 1.14 -0.03 -6.75
C VAL A 15 1.39 1.45 -6.46
N ALA A 16 1.06 1.86 -5.23
CA ALA A 16 1.41 3.17 -4.69
C ALA A 16 2.64 3.03 -3.77
N TYR A 17 3.62 3.91 -3.93
CA TYR A 17 4.82 3.87 -3.09
C TYR A 17 4.56 4.37 -1.67
N GLY A 18 5.20 3.70 -0.71
CA GLY A 18 5.23 4.09 0.70
C GLY A 18 6.59 4.67 1.12
N THR A 19 6.58 5.59 2.09
CA THR A 19 7.79 6.07 2.76
C THR A 19 7.55 6.32 4.24
N SER A 20 8.53 5.97 5.08
CA SER A 20 8.50 6.25 6.52
C SER A 20 9.05 7.63 6.89
N LYS A 21 9.36 8.46 5.89
CA LYS A 21 9.87 9.83 6.10
C LYS A 21 8.71 10.83 6.14
N LYS A 22 8.78 11.79 7.07
CA LYS A 22 7.83 12.92 7.18
C LYS A 22 6.37 12.47 7.22
N VAL A 23 6.07 11.41 7.97
CA VAL A 23 4.72 10.83 8.08
C VAL A 23 3.69 11.77 8.72
N ASN A 24 4.16 12.80 9.43
CA ASN A 24 3.36 13.89 10.01
C ASN A 24 3.12 15.06 9.04
N GLN A 25 3.63 14.99 7.81
CA GLN A 25 3.46 16.01 6.77
C GLN A 25 2.87 15.34 5.53
N LEU A 26 1.54 15.31 5.46
CA LEU A 26 0.79 14.74 4.34
C LEU A 26 0.52 15.81 3.29
N MET A 27 0.82 15.46 2.03
CA MET A 27 0.43 16.21 0.84
C MET A 27 -0.92 15.72 0.32
N ALA A 28 -1.55 16.50 -0.57
CA ALA A 28 -2.74 16.03 -1.29
C ALA A 28 -2.43 14.72 -2.03
N GLY A 29 -3.30 13.72 -1.90
CA GLY A 29 -3.08 12.38 -2.44
C GLY A 29 -2.34 11.43 -1.51
N GLU A 30 -1.81 11.91 -0.38
CA GLU A 30 -1.14 11.05 0.60
C GLU A 30 -2.07 10.66 1.75
N PHE A 31 -1.85 9.46 2.29
CA PHE A 31 -2.40 9.03 3.57
C PHE A 31 -1.34 8.28 4.38
N ALA A 32 -1.43 8.28 5.70
CA ALA A 32 -0.53 7.55 6.58
C ALA A 32 -1.22 6.47 7.39
N ILE A 33 -0.45 5.42 7.71
CA ILE A 33 -0.79 4.41 8.69
C ILE A 33 0.26 4.54 9.80
N CYS A 34 -0.17 4.96 11.00
CA CYS A 34 0.72 5.25 12.12
C CYS A 34 0.33 4.46 13.36
N LYS A 35 1.29 3.83 14.01
CA LYS A 35 1.05 2.92 15.15
C LYS A 35 0.27 3.59 16.27
N MET A 36 0.59 4.84 16.60
CA MET A 36 -0.08 5.58 17.66
C MET A 36 -1.50 6.05 17.29
N ALA A 37 -1.73 6.39 16.03
CA ALA A 37 -3.02 6.94 15.59
C ALA A 37 -4.06 5.83 15.38
N ASN A 38 -3.62 4.67 14.88
CA ASN A 38 -4.51 3.56 14.53
C ASN A 38 -3.83 2.19 14.75
N PRO A 39 -3.65 1.74 16.01
CA PRO A 39 -2.87 0.54 16.34
C PRO A 39 -3.33 -0.74 15.63
N LEU A 40 -4.64 -0.99 15.57
CA LEU A 40 -5.20 -2.17 14.90
C LEU A 40 -4.95 -2.15 13.40
N ALA A 41 -5.12 -0.98 12.78
CA ALA A 41 -4.90 -0.83 11.35
C ALA A 41 -3.41 -0.92 10.99
N TYR A 42 -2.54 -0.40 11.86
CA TYR A 42 -1.09 -0.54 11.74
C TYR A 42 -0.66 -2.01 11.85
N GLN A 43 -1.19 -2.73 12.83
CA GLN A 43 -0.90 -4.16 13.02
C GLN A 43 -1.34 -4.98 11.80
N LEU A 44 -2.57 -4.78 11.32
CA LEU A 44 -3.06 -5.51 10.14
C LEU A 44 -2.30 -5.17 8.86
N ALA A 45 -1.78 -3.94 8.74
CA ALA A 45 -0.99 -3.53 7.57
C ALA A 45 0.38 -4.24 7.49
N GLY A 46 0.85 -4.86 8.57
CA GLY A 46 2.13 -5.58 8.59
C GLY A 46 3.36 -4.67 8.46
N LEU A 47 3.22 -3.38 8.80
CA LEU A 47 4.28 -2.38 8.63
C LEU A 47 5.29 -2.42 9.78
N ALA A 48 6.58 -2.32 9.44
CA ALA A 48 7.65 -2.21 10.43
C ALA A 48 7.77 -0.80 11.02
N LEU A 49 7.41 0.23 10.25
CA LEU A 49 7.47 1.65 10.63
C LEU A 49 6.19 2.38 10.20
N ASP A 50 5.88 3.47 10.88
CA ASP A 50 4.88 4.45 10.41
C ASP A 50 5.20 4.83 8.97
N THR A 51 4.20 4.76 8.09
CA THR A 51 4.40 4.88 6.65
C THR A 51 3.29 5.69 6.04
N LYS A 52 3.65 6.64 5.18
CA LYS A 52 2.70 7.33 4.29
C LYS A 52 2.82 6.81 2.87
N PHE A 53 1.70 6.78 2.17
CA PHE A 53 1.58 6.28 0.80
C PHE A 53 1.12 7.41 -0.11
N ASP A 54 1.73 7.54 -1.27
CA ASP A 54 1.41 8.58 -2.26
C ASP A 54 0.55 8.00 -3.41
N LEU A 55 -0.72 8.40 -3.46
CA LEU A 55 -1.66 7.95 -4.49
C LEU A 55 -1.58 8.76 -5.80
N ARG A 56 -0.74 9.80 -5.87
CA ARG A 56 -0.47 10.52 -7.13
C ARG A 56 0.46 9.74 -8.04
N THR A 57 1.36 8.96 -7.44
CA THR A 57 2.39 8.21 -8.14
C THR A 57 2.07 6.72 -8.02
N VAL A 58 1.11 6.27 -8.83
CA VAL A 58 0.81 4.86 -9.01
C VAL A 58 1.61 4.36 -10.21
N VAL A 59 2.37 3.29 -10.02
CA VAL A 59 3.14 2.67 -11.09
C VAL A 59 2.62 1.27 -11.38
N GLU A 60 2.72 0.85 -12.63
CA GLU A 60 2.48 -0.53 -13.04
C GLU A 60 3.80 -1.29 -12.98
N ILE A 61 3.81 -2.39 -12.23
CA ILE A 61 4.97 -3.29 -12.12
C ILE A 61 4.54 -4.73 -12.39
N PRO A 62 5.44 -5.56 -12.95
CA PRO A 62 5.15 -6.97 -13.18
C PRO A 62 4.97 -7.74 -11.87
N TRP A 63 4.06 -8.72 -11.90
CA TRP A 63 3.95 -9.73 -10.86
C TRP A 63 5.03 -10.80 -11.08
N ASP A 64 6.19 -10.58 -10.48
CA ASP A 64 7.33 -11.51 -10.53
C ASP A 64 8.08 -11.58 -9.19
N GLU A 65 9.10 -12.42 -9.10
CA GLU A 65 9.89 -12.59 -7.88
C GLU A 65 10.82 -11.40 -7.59
N LEU A 66 11.08 -10.51 -8.55
CA LEU A 66 11.89 -9.32 -8.30
C LEU A 66 11.13 -8.33 -7.40
N PHE A 67 9.83 -8.16 -7.63
CA PHE A 67 8.99 -7.25 -6.87
C PHE A 67 8.14 -7.93 -5.79
N PHE A 68 7.75 -9.18 -6.01
CA PHE A 68 6.78 -9.92 -5.21
C PHE A 68 7.32 -11.30 -4.79
N ALA A 69 8.53 -11.35 -4.24
CA ALA A 69 9.08 -12.55 -3.62
C ALA A 69 8.34 -12.94 -2.34
N VAL A 70 8.26 -14.25 -2.09
CA VAL A 70 7.79 -14.78 -0.79
C VAL A 70 8.82 -14.42 0.29
N PRO A 71 8.40 -13.84 1.43
CA PRO A 71 9.34 -13.47 2.49
C PRO A 71 9.96 -14.73 3.13
N PRO A 72 11.18 -14.65 3.71
CA PRO A 72 11.86 -15.80 4.31
C PRO A 72 11.08 -16.50 5.43
N ARG A 73 10.17 -15.78 6.09
CA ARG A 73 9.26 -16.29 7.11
C ARG A 73 7.83 -15.89 6.75
N PRO A 74 7.13 -16.69 5.92
CA PRO A 74 5.82 -16.33 5.41
C PRO A 74 4.72 -16.54 6.46
N GLU A 75 4.37 -15.49 7.19
CA GLU A 75 3.29 -15.51 8.20
C GLU A 75 1.90 -15.72 7.60
N HIS A 76 1.73 -15.41 6.32
CA HIS A 76 0.46 -15.50 5.61
C HIS A 76 0.40 -16.65 4.59
N GLY A 77 1.34 -17.61 4.66
CA GLY A 77 1.46 -18.68 3.67
C GLY A 77 2.37 -18.33 2.50
N GLN A 78 2.56 -19.27 1.58
CA GLN A 78 3.54 -19.21 0.49
C GLN A 78 3.14 -18.20 -0.61
N HIS A 79 3.07 -16.91 -0.26
CA HIS A 79 2.75 -15.80 -1.16
C HIS A 79 3.32 -14.48 -0.61
N PRO A 80 3.50 -13.43 -1.45
CA PRO A 80 4.25 -12.21 -1.10
C PRO A 80 3.47 -11.18 -0.28
N LYS A 81 2.34 -11.57 0.32
CA LYS A 81 1.51 -10.68 1.12
C LYS A 81 2.24 -10.27 2.42
N LEU A 82 2.31 -8.96 2.64
CA LEU A 82 2.78 -8.38 3.90
C LEU A 82 1.67 -8.18 4.94
N GLY A 83 0.47 -7.81 4.49
CA GLY A 83 -0.63 -7.44 5.37
C GLY A 83 -1.89 -7.05 4.61
N VAL A 84 -2.80 -6.35 5.28
CA VAL A 84 -4.07 -5.86 4.73
C VAL A 84 -4.36 -4.44 5.17
N LEU A 85 -4.96 -3.65 4.27
CA LEU A 85 -5.48 -2.34 4.62
C LEU A 85 -6.76 -2.51 5.46
N HIS A 86 -6.73 -2.04 6.71
CA HIS A 86 -7.90 -2.12 7.59
C HIS A 86 -9.09 -1.31 7.04
N PRO A 87 -10.34 -1.82 7.09
CA PRO A 87 -11.51 -1.14 6.51
C PRO A 87 -11.76 0.29 6.99
N SER A 88 -11.38 0.63 8.23
CA SER A 88 -11.49 2.00 8.76
C SER A 88 -10.69 3.03 7.94
N LEU A 89 -9.65 2.60 7.21
CA LEU A 89 -8.82 3.47 6.38
C LEU A 89 -9.38 3.70 4.98
N VAL A 90 -10.41 2.96 4.56
CA VAL A 90 -11.02 3.13 3.22
C VAL A 90 -11.49 4.56 3.01
N LYS A 91 -12.10 5.18 4.05
CA LYS A 91 -12.53 6.58 3.99
C LYS A 91 -11.35 7.56 3.85
N VAL A 92 -10.23 7.27 4.51
CA VAL A 92 -9.00 8.08 4.43
C VAL A 92 -8.39 8.00 3.04
N VAL A 93 -8.27 6.78 2.49
CA VAL A 93 -7.77 6.55 1.13
C VAL A 93 -8.68 7.22 0.09
N ALA A 94 -10.00 7.08 0.21
CA ALA A 94 -10.94 7.76 -0.67
C ALA A 94 -10.85 9.29 -0.57
N SER A 95 -10.58 9.83 0.62
CA SER A 95 -10.34 11.26 0.80
C SER A 95 -9.06 11.71 0.10
N ALA A 96 -7.97 10.95 0.22
CA ALA A 96 -6.71 11.23 -0.45
C ALA A 96 -6.87 11.21 -1.99
N LEU A 97 -7.56 10.21 -2.55
CA LEU A 97 -7.85 10.14 -3.99
C LEU A 97 -8.67 11.33 -4.49
N ARG A 98 -9.71 11.72 -3.74
CA ARG A 98 -10.53 12.90 -4.10
C ARG A 98 -9.72 14.19 -4.10
N ALA A 99 -8.72 14.31 -3.23
CA ALA A 99 -7.88 15.49 -3.15
C ALA A 99 -7.03 15.74 -4.42
N ILE A 100 -6.86 14.72 -5.26
CA ILE A 100 -6.05 14.78 -6.50
C ILE A 100 -6.87 14.60 -7.78
N SER A 101 -8.18 14.37 -7.67
CA SER A 101 -9.08 14.12 -8.82
C SER A 101 -9.63 15.43 -9.44
N LYS A 102 -8.79 16.45 -9.60
CA LYS A 102 -9.16 17.74 -10.21
C LYS A 102 -8.46 17.97 -11.53
#